data_AF-A0A8T4CZ24-F1
#
_entry.id   AF-A0A8T4CZ24-F1
#
_cell.length_a   1.000
_cell.length_b   1.000
_cell.length_c   1.000
_cell.angle_alpha   90.00
_cell.angle_beta   90.00
_cell.angle_gamma   90.00
#
_symmetry.space_group_name_H-M   'P 1'
#
loop_
_entity.id
_entity.type
_entity.pdbx_description
1 polymer ?
#
loop_
_entity_poly.entity_id
_entity_poly.type
_entity_poly.pdbx_seq_one_letter_code
_entity_poly.pdbx_strand_id
1 'polypeptide(L)'
;MSRKTKSKSTISFDLFMVFVILFLCVFAFLMVKINSLNQTIDSYKYELSTLENKFSSLNDSYAVLNSQKLNLETNLADAKNDYDGLKKESADIIGAINTYQTEIQNALSWYKKNSVLGQSKTEERIKSRLDSYCFEIKQNTCEIKLGCFYLLNSEYFDLSYHYDNETYSKEDKLSSLTEFLDNNGGDCEDYSLFYKAEYNYVLSQCEGKSVVLKGWTLPNDDSDTRKYWLNNARTWYLDDVALVTIENFTYPNIVCGALYDPVLGNVAGRCMLAFTEKPILSSSDLDDLDGAFLIEPQDGSFRGNINQINSNVFLLTNKTYTDDSILSWIDSVISDSDYYLFSRTYASWLTYDSFDKQLQEQKIKIKDAII
;
A
#
# COMPACT_ATOMS: atom_id res chain seq x y z
N MET A 1 20.92 139.00 78.66
CA MET A 1 22.28 138.75 79.20
C MET A 1 22.79 137.43 78.61
N SER A 2 23.85 137.50 77.80
CA SER A 2 24.89 136.45 77.55
C SER A 2 24.55 135.06 76.95
N ARG A 3 25.01 134.88 75.69
CA ARG A 3 25.95 133.84 75.16
C ARG A 3 25.57 132.35 74.90
N LYS A 4 25.85 131.98 73.63
CA LYS A 4 26.74 130.91 73.10
C LYS A 4 26.19 129.50 72.72
N THR A 5 26.04 129.31 71.39
CA THR A 5 26.71 128.33 70.48
C THR A 5 27.05 126.89 70.90
N LYS A 6 26.61 125.90 70.07
CA LYS A 6 27.39 124.80 69.42
C LYS A 6 26.40 123.88 68.63
N SER A 7 26.40 123.81 67.30
CA SER A 7 27.23 122.97 66.40
C SER A 7 27.35 121.50 66.80
N LYS A 8 26.67 120.60 66.06
CA LYS A 8 27.21 119.38 65.40
C LYS A 8 26.14 118.45 64.81
N SER A 9 26.45 117.91 63.62
CA SER A 9 26.21 116.53 63.14
C SER A 9 25.25 116.34 61.96
N THR A 10 25.70 116.71 60.75
CA THR A 10 25.16 116.28 59.44
C THR A 10 25.68 114.90 58.99
N ILE A 11 25.92 113.96 59.92
CA ILE A 11 26.38 112.58 59.62
C ILE A 11 25.20 111.59 59.53
N SER A 12 23.96 112.03 59.78
CA SER A 12 22.81 111.13 59.93
C SER A 12 22.12 110.70 58.62
N PHE A 13 22.32 111.40 57.48
CA PHE A 13 21.52 111.15 56.26
C PHE A 13 22.29 110.34 55.20
N ASP A 14 23.58 110.60 55.00
CA ASP A 14 24.42 109.81 54.06
C ASP A 14 24.62 108.37 54.56
N LEU A 15 24.73 108.19 55.88
CA LEU A 15 24.80 106.85 56.48
C LEU A 15 23.47 106.08 56.28
N PHE A 16 22.33 106.77 56.37
CA PHE A 16 21.01 106.18 56.15
C PHE A 16 20.79 105.77 54.69
N MET A 17 21.19 106.61 53.72
CA MET A 17 21.15 106.30 52.29
C MET A 17 22.06 105.11 51.93
N VAL A 18 23.27 105.03 52.50
CA VAL A 18 24.16 103.88 52.32
C VAL A 18 23.54 102.61 52.89
N PHE A 19 22.89 102.67 54.06
CA PHE A 19 22.18 101.51 54.63
C PHE A 19 20.99 101.08 53.76
N VAL A 20 20.22 102.02 53.20
CA VAL A 20 19.09 101.70 52.31
C VAL A 20 19.56 101.08 51.00
N ILE A 21 20.60 101.62 50.37
CA ILE A 21 21.19 101.07 49.14
C ILE A 21 21.80 99.68 49.42
N LEU A 22 22.52 99.51 50.52
CA LEU A 22 23.09 98.23 50.92
C LEU A 22 21.98 97.20 51.19
N PHE A 23 20.90 97.60 51.87
CA PHE A 23 19.73 96.76 52.11
C PHE A 23 19.03 96.36 50.82
N LEU A 24 18.83 97.30 49.88
CA LEU A 24 18.24 97.02 48.56
C LEU A 24 19.15 96.11 47.71
N CYS A 25 20.47 96.28 47.76
CA CYS A 25 21.42 95.40 47.06
C CYS A 25 21.45 93.99 47.66
N VAL A 26 21.46 93.87 48.99
CA VAL A 26 21.38 92.58 49.69
C VAL A 26 20.03 91.91 49.41
N PHE A 27 18.93 92.67 49.41
CA PHE A 27 17.60 92.20 49.08
C PHE A 27 17.50 91.75 47.61
N ALA A 28 18.03 92.53 46.67
CA ALA A 28 18.08 92.16 45.25
C ALA A 28 18.92 90.90 45.01
N PHE A 29 20.09 90.79 45.67
CA PHE A 29 20.92 89.59 45.62
C PHE A 29 20.22 88.37 46.22
N LEU A 30 19.51 88.54 47.34
CA LEU A 30 18.66 87.51 47.93
C LEU A 30 17.54 87.10 46.96
N MET A 31 16.87 88.05 46.31
CA MET A 31 15.81 87.77 45.33
C MET A 31 16.33 87.03 44.11
N VAL A 32 17.52 87.39 43.59
CA VAL A 32 18.19 86.67 42.50
C VAL A 32 18.53 85.25 42.93
N LYS A 33 19.06 85.05 44.15
CA LYS A 33 19.32 83.71 44.69
C LYS A 33 18.05 82.90 44.88
N ILE A 34 16.99 83.49 45.43
CA ILE A 34 15.68 82.84 45.59
C ILE A 34 15.12 82.43 44.23
N ASN A 35 15.18 83.30 43.23
CA ASN A 35 14.69 83.00 41.89
C ASN A 35 15.50 81.88 41.22
N SER A 36 16.83 81.91 41.34
CA SER A 36 17.70 80.83 40.86
C SER A 36 17.39 79.50 41.56
N LEU A 37 17.15 79.54 42.88
CA LEU A 37 16.81 78.34 43.65
C LEU A 37 15.45 77.77 43.22
N ASN A 38 14.46 78.63 42.97
CA ASN A 38 13.14 78.24 42.49
C ASN A 38 13.23 77.58 41.10
N GLN A 39 14.04 78.13 40.18
CA GLN A 39 14.28 77.50 38.88
C GLN A 39 14.91 76.11 39.01
N THR A 40 15.88 75.94 39.92
CA THR A 40 16.47 74.63 40.21
C THR A 40 15.44 73.65 40.80
N ILE A 41 14.60 74.12 41.74
CA ILE A 41 13.51 73.30 42.32
C ILE A 41 12.53 72.84 41.23
N ASP A 42 12.13 73.74 40.33
CA ASP A 42 11.19 73.40 39.26
C ASP A 42 11.82 72.43 38.24
N SER A 43 13.11 72.60 37.93
CA SER A 43 13.88 71.64 37.12
C SER A 43 13.90 70.26 37.75
N TYR A 44 14.20 70.16 39.05
CA TYR A 44 14.22 68.87 39.75
C TYR A 44 12.83 68.24 39.87
N LYS A 45 11.76 69.02 40.05
CA LYS A 45 10.39 68.50 40.00
C LYS A 45 10.05 67.91 38.63
N TYR A 46 10.46 68.59 37.56
CA TYR A 46 10.24 68.12 36.19
C TYR A 46 11.03 66.83 35.91
N GLU A 47 12.30 66.76 36.33
CA GLU A 47 13.13 65.56 36.21
C GLU A 47 12.54 64.39 37.02
N LEU A 48 12.07 64.64 38.25
CA LEU A 48 11.42 63.64 39.09
C LEU A 48 10.17 63.07 38.41
N SER A 49 9.28 63.95 37.92
CA SER A 49 8.08 63.53 37.20
C SER A 49 8.41 62.74 35.92
N THR A 50 9.45 63.15 35.19
CA THR A 50 9.92 62.41 34.00
C THR A 50 10.45 61.02 34.37
N LEU A 51 11.19 60.91 35.48
CA LEU A 51 11.72 59.65 35.96
C LEU A 51 10.60 58.71 36.45
N GLU A 52 9.60 59.24 37.16
CA GLU A 52 8.39 58.51 37.57
C GLU A 52 7.65 57.94 36.35
N ASN A 53 7.45 58.74 35.31
CA ASN A 53 6.81 58.29 34.07
C ASN A 53 7.63 57.20 33.36
N LYS A 54 8.95 57.35 33.28
CA LYS A 54 9.84 56.31 32.72
C LYS A 54 9.80 55.02 33.54
N PHE A 55 9.78 55.13 34.87
CA PHE A 55 9.67 53.99 35.77
C PHE A 55 8.34 53.25 35.59
N SER A 56 7.22 53.98 35.50
CA SER A 56 5.91 53.40 35.21
C SER A 56 5.90 52.66 33.87
N SER A 57 6.39 53.30 32.81
CA SER A 57 6.45 52.67 31.47
C SER A 57 7.34 51.42 31.44
N LEU A 58 8.45 51.42 32.17
CA LEU A 58 9.32 50.27 32.31
C LEU A 58 8.62 49.12 33.06
N ASN A 59 7.89 49.44 34.13
CA ASN A 59 7.12 48.47 34.89
C ASN A 59 6.00 47.83 34.04
N ASP A 60 5.29 48.63 33.23
CA ASP A 60 4.28 48.13 32.30
C ASP A 60 4.89 47.21 31.24
N SER A 61 6.03 47.62 30.67
CA SER A 61 6.78 46.81 29.69
C SER A 61 7.26 45.48 30.29
N TYR A 62 7.71 45.50 31.55
CA TYR A 62 8.11 44.29 32.27
C TYR A 62 6.91 43.34 32.48
N ALA A 63 5.75 43.86 32.87
CA ALA A 63 4.54 43.07 33.04
C ALA A 63 4.10 42.38 31.74
N VAL A 64 4.13 43.10 30.61
CA VAL A 64 3.82 42.54 29.28
C VAL A 64 4.81 41.44 28.89
N LEU A 65 6.11 41.70 29.03
CA LEU A 65 7.15 40.73 28.70
C LEU A 65 7.02 39.44 29.53
N ASN A 66 6.70 39.58 30.82
CA ASN A 66 6.48 38.45 31.71
C ASN A 66 5.25 37.62 31.28
N SER A 67 4.16 38.27 30.86
CA SER A 67 2.99 37.56 30.32
C SER A 67 3.30 36.83 29.01
N GLN A 68 4.05 37.47 28.09
CA GLN A 68 4.48 36.83 26.84
C GLN A 68 5.38 35.62 27.09
N LYS A 69 6.29 35.71 28.06
CA LYS A 69 7.14 34.59 28.47
C LYS A 69 6.30 33.39 28.94
N LEU A 70 5.34 33.61 29.83
CA LEU A 70 4.47 32.54 30.35
C LEU A 70 3.63 31.88 29.23
N ASN A 71 3.14 32.69 28.28
CA ASN A 71 2.42 32.16 27.11
C ASN A 71 3.33 31.31 26.21
N LEU A 72 4.58 31.74 25.99
CA LEU A 72 5.55 30.96 25.22
C LEU A 72 5.93 29.65 25.92
N GLU A 73 6.10 29.66 27.25
CA GLU A 73 6.34 28.45 28.03
C GLU A 73 5.17 27.45 27.93
N THR A 74 3.93 27.96 27.94
CA THR A 74 2.72 27.14 27.74
C THR A 74 2.68 26.54 26.34
N ASN A 75 2.82 27.38 25.30
CA ASN A 75 2.83 26.93 23.91
C ASN A 75 3.94 25.91 23.63
N LEU A 76 5.11 26.07 24.25
CA LEU A 76 6.21 25.11 24.13
C LEU A 76 5.86 23.76 24.78
N ALA A 77 5.18 23.77 25.92
CA ALA A 77 4.72 22.55 26.58
C ALA A 77 3.66 21.83 25.74
N ASP A 78 2.70 22.56 25.18
CA ASP A 78 1.66 22.01 24.30
C ASP A 78 2.27 21.42 23.02
N ALA A 79 3.15 22.16 22.34
CA ALA A 79 3.84 21.66 21.14
C ALA A 79 4.68 20.40 21.42
N LYS A 80 5.28 20.30 22.61
CA LYS A 80 6.00 19.09 23.02
C LYS A 80 5.06 17.90 23.23
N ASN A 81 3.91 18.13 23.86
CA ASN A 81 2.90 17.09 24.04
C ASN A 81 2.33 16.60 22.70
N ASP A 82 2.03 17.52 21.78
CA ASP A 82 1.57 17.19 20.43
C ASP A 82 2.62 16.38 19.66
N TYR A 83 3.90 16.79 19.74
CA TYR A 83 5.01 16.06 19.14
C TYR A 83 5.17 14.64 19.72
N ASP A 84 5.11 14.49 21.04
CA ASP A 84 5.18 13.18 21.70
C ASP A 84 3.97 12.30 21.32
N GLY A 85 2.78 12.91 21.15
CA GLY A 85 1.57 12.26 20.64
C GLY A 85 1.75 11.75 19.21
N LEU A 86 2.16 12.61 18.28
CA LEU A 86 2.43 12.26 16.88
C LEU A 86 3.49 11.17 16.75
N LYS A 87 4.54 11.22 17.58
CA LYS A 87 5.60 10.20 17.63
C LYS A 87 5.04 8.84 18.03
N LYS A 88 4.11 8.80 18.99
CA LYS A 88 3.44 7.56 19.41
C LYS A 88 2.53 7.02 18.31
N GLU A 89 1.63 7.85 17.76
CA GLU A 89 0.72 7.44 16.68
C GLU A 89 1.49 6.88 15.48
N SER A 90 2.60 7.52 15.13
CA SER A 90 3.45 7.04 14.05
C SER A 90 4.12 5.70 14.34
N ALA A 91 4.53 5.45 15.59
CA ALA A 91 5.07 4.16 15.99
C ALA A 91 3.99 3.06 15.89
N ASP A 92 2.75 3.37 16.26
CA ASP A 92 1.61 2.46 16.14
C ASP A 92 1.31 2.14 14.67
N ILE A 93 1.32 3.14 13.78
CA ILE A 93 1.14 2.96 12.33
C ILE A 93 2.28 2.11 11.74
N ILE A 94 3.53 2.37 12.10
CA ILE A 94 4.66 1.53 11.67
C ILE A 94 4.48 0.09 12.16
N GLY A 95 3.98 -0.10 13.38
CA GLY A 95 3.61 -1.41 13.91
C GLY A 95 2.60 -2.13 13.03
N ALA A 96 1.49 -1.46 12.70
CA ALA A 96 0.46 -2.00 11.82
C ALA A 96 0.99 -2.33 10.40
N ILE A 97 1.82 -1.46 9.83
CA ILE A 97 2.48 -1.71 8.55
C ILE A 97 3.31 -3.01 8.60
N ASN A 98 4.09 -3.23 9.67
CA ASN A 98 4.89 -4.46 9.79
C ASN A 98 4.01 -5.72 9.86
N THR A 99 2.87 -5.65 10.54
CA THR A 99 1.90 -6.75 10.60
C THR A 99 1.37 -7.06 9.20
N TYR A 100 0.91 -6.05 8.46
CA TYR A 100 0.42 -6.26 7.09
C TYR A 100 1.49 -6.79 6.14
N GLN A 101 2.74 -6.31 6.25
CA GLN A 101 3.85 -6.85 5.46
C GLN A 101 4.10 -8.33 5.77
N THR A 102 4.00 -8.73 7.03
CA THR A 102 4.16 -10.13 7.43
C THR A 102 3.03 -10.99 6.85
N GLU A 103 1.79 -10.51 6.89
CA GLU A 103 0.64 -11.20 6.30
C GLU A 103 0.78 -11.35 4.78
N ILE A 104 1.21 -10.30 4.08
CA ILE A 104 1.50 -10.31 2.64
C ILE A 104 2.59 -11.34 2.32
N GLN A 105 3.71 -11.33 3.04
CA GLN A 105 4.80 -12.29 2.83
C GLN A 105 4.37 -13.73 3.08
N ASN A 106 3.51 -13.95 4.09
CA ASN A 106 2.92 -15.26 4.35
C ASN A 106 2.02 -15.71 3.18
N ALA A 107 1.21 -14.81 2.61
CA ALA A 107 0.39 -15.12 1.44
C ALA A 107 1.24 -15.45 0.19
N LEU A 108 2.25 -14.64 -0.13
CA LEU A 108 3.18 -14.89 -1.24
C LEU A 108 3.90 -16.24 -1.09
N SER A 109 4.37 -16.54 0.14
CA SER A 109 4.99 -17.82 0.46
C SER A 109 4.02 -19.00 0.33
N TRP A 110 2.76 -18.78 0.71
CA TRP A 110 1.70 -19.77 0.57
C TRP A 110 1.42 -20.10 -0.91
N TYR A 111 1.29 -19.11 -1.79
CA TYR A 111 1.08 -19.35 -3.23
C TYR A 111 2.25 -20.14 -3.83
N LYS A 112 3.49 -19.74 -3.50
CA LYS A 112 4.68 -20.45 -3.95
C LYS A 112 4.77 -21.89 -3.44
N LYS A 113 4.33 -22.14 -2.21
CA LYS A 113 4.31 -23.50 -1.66
C LYS A 113 3.26 -24.37 -2.35
N ASN A 114 2.10 -23.81 -2.69
CA ASN A 114 0.99 -24.54 -3.30
C ASN A 114 1.02 -24.55 -4.83
N SER A 115 2.02 -23.94 -5.48
CA SER A 115 2.22 -24.03 -6.92
C SER A 115 2.98 -25.30 -7.34
N VAL A 116 3.44 -26.13 -6.41
CA VAL A 116 4.19 -27.37 -6.66
C VAL A 116 3.74 -28.48 -5.71
N LEU A 117 3.72 -29.73 -6.19
CA LEU A 117 3.43 -30.88 -5.33
C LEU A 117 4.49 -31.05 -4.23
N GLY A 118 4.03 -31.24 -3.00
CA GLY A 118 4.84 -31.51 -1.82
C GLY A 118 5.42 -32.92 -1.77
N GLN A 119 5.71 -33.41 -0.56
CA GLN A 119 6.36 -34.72 -0.33
C GLN A 119 5.49 -35.66 0.53
N SER A 120 4.19 -35.37 0.67
CA SER A 120 3.30 -36.29 1.37
C SER A 120 3.21 -37.63 0.62
N LYS A 121 2.83 -38.70 1.32
CA LYS A 121 2.67 -40.02 0.71
C LYS A 121 1.67 -40.02 -0.45
N THR A 122 0.62 -39.20 -0.38
CA THR A 122 -0.38 -39.07 -1.44
C THR A 122 0.21 -38.34 -2.64
N GLU A 123 0.89 -37.21 -2.43
CA GLU A 123 1.56 -36.46 -3.49
C GLU A 123 2.64 -37.28 -4.20
N GLU A 124 3.44 -38.09 -3.48
CA GLU A 124 4.43 -38.98 -4.10
C GLU A 124 3.78 -40.08 -4.95
N ARG A 125 2.59 -40.56 -4.56
CA ARG A 125 1.81 -41.49 -5.40
C ARG A 125 1.29 -40.80 -6.66
N ILE A 126 0.86 -39.54 -6.56
CA ILE A 126 0.43 -38.74 -7.71
C ILE A 126 1.59 -38.54 -8.68
N LYS A 127 2.76 -38.10 -8.20
CA LYS A 127 3.99 -37.97 -9.00
C LYS A 127 4.34 -39.24 -9.77
N SER A 128 4.35 -40.38 -9.09
CA SER A 128 4.63 -41.67 -9.73
C SER A 128 3.63 -42.03 -10.85
N ARG A 129 2.36 -41.64 -10.70
CA ARG A 129 1.33 -41.82 -11.73
C ARG A 129 1.51 -40.84 -12.89
N LEU A 130 1.81 -39.58 -12.60
CA LEU A 130 2.13 -38.56 -13.61
C LEU A 130 3.29 -39.02 -14.50
N ASP A 131 4.38 -39.52 -13.91
CA ASP A 131 5.56 -40.06 -14.62
C ASP A 131 5.20 -41.21 -15.55
N SER A 132 4.24 -42.04 -15.15
CA SER A 132 3.87 -43.25 -15.90
C SER A 132 2.92 -42.96 -17.05
N TYR A 133 2.11 -41.91 -16.97
CA TYR A 133 0.92 -41.77 -17.81
C TYR A 133 0.81 -40.46 -18.56
N CYS A 134 1.30 -39.34 -18.02
CA CYS A 134 0.86 -38.02 -18.44
C CYS A 134 1.84 -37.28 -19.35
N PHE A 135 3.09 -37.72 -19.44
CA PHE A 135 4.05 -37.13 -20.36
C PHE A 135 5.02 -38.15 -20.95
N GLU A 136 5.51 -37.88 -22.16
CA GLU A 136 6.51 -38.69 -22.84
C GLU A 136 7.72 -37.81 -23.21
N ILE A 137 8.90 -38.15 -22.69
CA ILE A 137 10.14 -37.47 -23.06
C ILE A 137 10.76 -38.20 -24.26
N LYS A 138 10.79 -37.50 -25.38
CA LYS A 138 11.51 -37.87 -26.60
C LYS A 138 12.85 -37.13 -26.64
N GLN A 139 13.65 -37.37 -27.68
CA GLN A 139 15.03 -36.86 -27.74
C GLN A 139 15.14 -35.35 -27.49
N ASN A 140 14.29 -34.54 -28.12
CA ASN A 140 14.30 -33.07 -27.99
C ASN A 140 12.95 -32.47 -27.54
N THR A 141 11.95 -33.31 -27.32
CA THR A 141 10.57 -32.89 -27.04
C THR A 141 10.00 -33.60 -25.83
N CYS A 142 9.22 -32.89 -25.03
CA CYS A 142 8.41 -33.43 -23.94
C CYS A 142 6.94 -33.24 -24.31
N GLU A 143 6.23 -34.33 -24.60
CA GLU A 143 4.81 -34.26 -24.93
C GLU A 143 3.97 -34.48 -23.67
N ILE A 144 3.19 -33.48 -23.26
CA ILE A 144 2.33 -33.52 -22.06
C ILE A 144 0.87 -33.67 -22.49
N LYS A 145 0.15 -34.64 -21.91
CA LYS A 145 -1.27 -34.90 -22.16
C LYS A 145 -2.15 -34.23 -21.11
N LEU A 146 -2.84 -33.16 -21.50
CA LEU A 146 -3.65 -32.37 -20.57
C LEU A 146 -4.87 -33.14 -20.02
N GLY A 147 -5.50 -34.00 -20.81
CA GLY A 147 -6.59 -34.85 -20.29
C GLY A 147 -6.13 -35.94 -19.32
N CYS A 148 -4.82 -36.20 -19.19
CA CYS A 148 -4.30 -37.20 -18.27
C CYS A 148 -4.48 -36.81 -16.80
N PHE A 149 -4.34 -35.52 -16.48
CA PHE A 149 -4.48 -35.01 -15.12
C PHE A 149 -5.89 -35.28 -14.60
N TYR A 150 -6.92 -34.97 -15.40
CA TYR A 150 -8.30 -35.34 -15.08
C TYR A 150 -8.46 -36.83 -14.81
N LEU A 151 -7.94 -37.68 -15.71
CA LEU A 151 -8.00 -39.13 -15.55
C LEU A 151 -7.37 -39.59 -14.22
N LEU A 152 -6.19 -39.05 -13.86
CA LEU A 152 -5.55 -39.40 -12.59
C LEU A 152 -6.42 -38.94 -11.42
N ASN A 153 -6.85 -37.69 -11.42
CA ASN A 153 -7.54 -37.06 -10.30
C ASN A 153 -8.88 -37.74 -10.03
N SER A 154 -9.69 -37.95 -11.06
CA SER A 154 -10.99 -38.61 -10.94
C SER A 154 -10.85 -40.11 -10.71
N GLU A 155 -10.23 -40.86 -11.64
CA GLU A 155 -10.30 -42.33 -11.63
C GLU A 155 -9.33 -43.00 -10.67
N TYR A 156 -8.18 -42.38 -10.37
CA TYR A 156 -7.15 -42.99 -9.51
C TYR A 156 -7.13 -42.45 -8.09
N PHE A 157 -7.57 -41.21 -7.89
CA PHE A 157 -7.54 -40.54 -6.59
C PHE A 157 -8.92 -40.13 -6.06
N ASP A 158 -10.00 -40.36 -6.82
CA ASP A 158 -11.40 -40.07 -6.41
C ASP A 158 -11.61 -38.61 -5.99
N LEU A 159 -10.87 -37.70 -6.64
CA LEU A 159 -11.00 -36.27 -6.42
C LEU A 159 -12.23 -35.79 -7.19
N SER A 160 -13.15 -35.11 -6.50
CA SER A 160 -14.38 -34.56 -7.09
C SER A 160 -14.58 -33.08 -6.79
N TYR A 161 -15.31 -32.39 -7.67
CA TYR A 161 -15.66 -30.98 -7.49
C TYR A 161 -16.67 -30.83 -6.33
N HIS A 162 -16.36 -29.96 -5.38
CA HIS A 162 -17.23 -29.63 -4.24
C HIS A 162 -17.39 -28.12 -4.15
N TYR A 163 -18.60 -27.65 -3.88
CA TYR A 163 -18.80 -26.23 -3.60
C TYR A 163 -18.35 -25.89 -2.17
N ASP A 164 -17.88 -24.67 -1.92
CA ASP A 164 -17.39 -24.27 -0.59
C ASP A 164 -18.39 -24.43 0.55
N ASN A 165 -19.69 -24.28 0.25
CA ASN A 165 -20.76 -24.51 1.23
C ASN A 165 -20.85 -25.99 1.65
N GLU A 166 -20.40 -26.93 0.82
CA GLU A 166 -20.33 -28.36 1.10
C GLU A 166 -19.05 -28.71 1.88
N THR A 167 -17.92 -28.05 1.57
CA THR A 167 -16.60 -28.37 2.15
C THR A 167 -16.33 -27.68 3.48
N TYR A 168 -16.63 -26.37 3.58
CA TYR A 168 -16.16 -25.54 4.70
C TYR A 168 -17.25 -24.89 5.54
N SER A 169 -18.53 -25.00 5.15
CA SER A 169 -19.66 -24.34 5.84
C SER A 169 -19.44 -22.82 6.06
N LYS A 170 -18.65 -22.15 5.21
CA LYS A 170 -18.11 -20.78 5.39
C LYS A 170 -18.01 -20.00 4.07
N GLU A 171 -17.55 -18.75 4.18
CA GLU A 171 -17.12 -17.86 3.09
C GLU A 171 -16.05 -18.51 2.19
N ASP A 172 -16.04 -18.07 0.93
CA ASP A 172 -15.13 -18.49 -0.13
C ASP A 172 -13.66 -18.51 0.32
N LYS A 173 -13.00 -19.68 0.20
CA LYS A 173 -11.63 -19.89 0.68
C LYS A 173 -10.87 -20.86 -0.21
N LEU A 174 -9.80 -20.35 -0.81
CA LEU A 174 -8.78 -21.16 -1.47
C LEU A 174 -8.06 -22.14 -0.50
N SER A 175 -8.17 -23.43 -0.79
CA SER A 175 -7.57 -24.56 -0.09
C SER A 175 -6.09 -24.71 -0.41
N SER A 176 -5.30 -25.12 0.59
CA SER A 176 -3.96 -25.64 0.31
C SER A 176 -4.02 -27.01 -0.38
N LEU A 177 -2.95 -27.42 -1.06
CA LEU A 177 -2.88 -28.74 -1.71
C LEU A 177 -3.15 -29.90 -0.73
N THR A 178 -2.71 -29.76 0.52
CA THR A 178 -2.98 -30.76 1.57
C THR A 178 -4.46 -30.78 1.95
N GLU A 179 -5.08 -29.61 2.16
CA GLU A 179 -6.52 -29.53 2.46
C GLU A 179 -7.37 -30.07 1.31
N PHE A 180 -7.03 -29.73 0.05
CA PHE A 180 -7.70 -30.26 -1.14
C PHE A 180 -7.67 -31.79 -1.21
N LEU A 181 -6.50 -32.39 -0.97
CA LEU A 181 -6.35 -33.84 -0.96
C LEU A 181 -7.07 -34.49 0.22
N ASP A 182 -7.03 -33.88 1.40
CA ASP A 182 -7.71 -34.39 2.61
C ASP A 182 -9.24 -34.34 2.45
N ASN A 183 -9.76 -33.37 1.68
CA ASN A 183 -11.17 -33.22 1.36
C ASN A 183 -11.63 -34.05 0.14
N ASN A 184 -10.72 -34.76 -0.52
CA ASN A 184 -10.97 -35.43 -1.81
C ASN A 184 -11.53 -34.48 -2.88
N GLY A 185 -10.99 -33.25 -2.94
CA GLY A 185 -11.36 -32.24 -3.92
C GLY A 185 -11.62 -30.87 -3.33
N GLY A 186 -12.28 -30.03 -4.12
CA GLY A 186 -12.54 -28.61 -3.84
C GLY A 186 -13.31 -27.96 -4.99
N ASP A 187 -13.43 -26.65 -4.97
CA ASP A 187 -14.12 -25.88 -6.00
C ASP A 187 -13.21 -25.58 -7.21
N CYS A 188 -13.55 -24.59 -8.06
CA CYS A 188 -12.81 -24.41 -9.31
C CYS A 188 -11.44 -23.78 -9.09
N GLU A 189 -11.30 -22.89 -8.11
CA GLU A 189 -10.06 -22.26 -7.70
C GLU A 189 -9.10 -23.32 -7.15
N ASP A 190 -9.61 -24.19 -6.27
CA ASP A 190 -8.87 -25.29 -5.67
C ASP A 190 -8.38 -26.31 -6.69
N TYR A 191 -9.27 -26.73 -7.59
CA TYR A 191 -8.91 -27.64 -8.69
C TYR A 191 -7.86 -27.04 -9.60
N SER A 192 -8.00 -25.75 -9.92
CA SER A 192 -7.04 -25.06 -10.77
C SER A 192 -5.66 -25.01 -10.12
N LEU A 193 -5.61 -24.77 -8.81
CA LEU A 193 -4.37 -24.74 -8.04
C LEU A 193 -3.72 -26.12 -7.98
N PHE A 194 -4.51 -27.16 -7.72
CA PHE A 194 -4.01 -28.52 -7.69
C PHE A 194 -3.50 -28.99 -9.05
N TYR A 195 -4.28 -28.79 -10.12
CA TYR A 195 -3.88 -29.09 -11.49
C TYR A 195 -2.58 -28.38 -11.87
N LYS A 196 -2.47 -27.09 -11.49
CA LYS A 196 -1.25 -26.31 -11.72
C LYS A 196 -0.04 -26.95 -11.02
N ALA A 197 -0.19 -27.39 -9.77
CA ALA A 197 0.88 -28.04 -9.03
C ALA A 197 1.35 -29.36 -9.67
N GLU A 198 0.40 -30.18 -10.16
CA GLU A 198 0.70 -31.39 -10.92
C GLU A 198 1.44 -31.07 -12.22
N TYR A 199 0.96 -30.07 -12.96
CA TYR A 199 1.58 -29.64 -14.20
C TYR A 199 3.01 -29.12 -13.95
N ASN A 200 3.22 -28.30 -12.92
CA ASN A 200 4.55 -27.78 -12.58
C ASN A 200 5.52 -28.92 -12.22
N TYR A 201 5.05 -29.98 -11.57
CA TYR A 201 5.84 -31.20 -11.40
C TYR A 201 6.22 -31.82 -12.76
N VAL A 202 5.26 -32.05 -13.66
CA VAL A 202 5.52 -32.60 -14.99
C VAL A 202 6.48 -31.72 -15.79
N LEU A 203 6.29 -30.41 -15.76
CA LEU A 203 7.15 -29.44 -16.44
C LEU A 203 8.61 -29.54 -15.93
N SER A 204 8.81 -29.74 -14.63
CA SER A 204 10.16 -29.95 -14.07
C SER A 204 10.87 -31.19 -14.62
N GLN A 205 10.11 -32.24 -14.99
CA GLN A 205 10.67 -33.44 -15.62
C GLN A 205 11.05 -33.21 -17.09
N CYS A 206 10.51 -32.16 -17.72
CA CYS A 206 10.79 -31.77 -19.10
C CYS A 206 12.00 -30.83 -19.26
N GLU A 207 12.82 -30.63 -18.22
CA GLU A 207 13.92 -29.65 -18.25
C GLU A 207 14.86 -29.87 -19.46
N GLY A 208 15.13 -28.78 -20.19
CA GLY A 208 15.98 -28.79 -21.39
C GLY A 208 15.33 -29.40 -22.64
N LYS A 209 14.01 -29.64 -22.64
CA LYS A 209 13.25 -30.10 -23.81
C LYS A 209 12.28 -29.04 -24.30
N SER A 210 11.93 -29.10 -25.59
CA SER A 210 10.78 -28.36 -26.12
C SER A 210 9.50 -29.03 -25.64
N VAL A 211 8.61 -28.28 -25.00
CA VAL A 211 7.35 -28.83 -24.46
C VAL A 211 6.24 -28.65 -25.49
N VAL A 212 5.46 -29.72 -25.68
CA VAL A 212 4.29 -29.74 -26.56
C VAL A 212 3.10 -30.25 -25.76
N LEU A 213 2.07 -29.43 -25.63
CA LEU A 213 0.85 -29.83 -24.95
C LEU A 213 -0.11 -30.48 -25.93
N LYS A 214 -0.69 -31.60 -25.53
CA LYS A 214 -1.72 -32.32 -26.27
C LYS A 214 -3.01 -32.24 -25.46
N GLY A 215 -3.94 -31.41 -25.92
CA GLY A 215 -5.28 -31.28 -25.36
C GLY A 215 -6.34 -31.81 -26.33
N TRP A 216 -7.60 -31.59 -25.98
CA TRP A 216 -8.74 -31.96 -26.79
C TRP A 216 -9.83 -30.89 -26.69
N THR A 217 -10.74 -30.85 -27.65
CA THR A 217 -11.94 -30.01 -27.58
C THR A 217 -13.11 -30.74 -28.24
N LEU A 218 -14.33 -30.29 -27.95
CA LEU A 218 -15.51 -30.81 -28.63
C LEU A 218 -15.42 -30.45 -30.12
N PRO A 219 -15.84 -31.35 -31.02
CA PRO A 219 -15.76 -31.09 -32.43
C PRO A 219 -16.75 -30.00 -32.83
N ASN A 220 -16.29 -29.08 -33.67
CA ASN A 220 -17.18 -28.22 -34.44
C ASN A 220 -17.53 -28.91 -35.76
N ASP A 221 -18.57 -28.44 -36.46
CA ASP A 221 -19.12 -29.06 -37.68
C ASP A 221 -18.06 -29.39 -38.76
N ASP A 222 -16.93 -28.69 -38.79
CA ASP A 222 -15.85 -28.85 -39.76
C ASP A 222 -14.60 -29.60 -39.24
N SER A 223 -14.64 -30.16 -38.03
CA SER A 223 -13.44 -30.76 -37.40
C SER A 223 -13.31 -32.26 -37.67
N ASP A 224 -12.08 -32.68 -38.02
CA ASP A 224 -11.70 -34.09 -38.06
C ASP A 224 -11.77 -34.69 -36.64
N THR A 225 -12.86 -35.41 -36.34
CA THR A 225 -12.98 -36.14 -35.08
C THR A 225 -12.01 -37.31 -35.02
N ARG A 226 -11.39 -37.50 -33.85
CA ARG A 226 -10.40 -38.56 -33.63
C ARG A 226 -10.49 -39.08 -32.19
N LYS A 227 -9.89 -40.24 -31.98
CA LYS A 227 -9.62 -40.76 -30.64
C LYS A 227 -8.52 -39.95 -29.97
N TYR A 228 -8.79 -39.40 -28.79
CA TYR A 228 -7.78 -38.78 -27.94
C TYR A 228 -7.45 -39.69 -26.77
N TRP A 229 -6.23 -40.25 -26.77
CA TRP A 229 -5.77 -41.12 -25.69
C TRP A 229 -5.34 -40.29 -24.49
N LEU A 230 -6.07 -40.41 -23.38
CA LEU A 230 -5.84 -39.67 -22.14
C LEU A 230 -4.51 -40.03 -21.48
N ASN A 231 -4.00 -41.25 -21.66
CA ASN A 231 -2.74 -41.69 -21.10
C ASN A 231 -1.76 -42.28 -22.13
N ASN A 232 -0.48 -42.38 -21.78
CA ASN A 232 0.56 -42.94 -22.65
C ASN A 232 0.44 -44.44 -22.87
N ALA A 233 -0.11 -45.18 -21.89
CA ALA A 233 -0.40 -46.60 -22.02
C ALA A 233 -1.54 -46.90 -23.01
N ARG A 234 -2.27 -45.88 -23.49
CA ARG A 234 -3.41 -46.01 -24.40
C ARG A 234 -4.47 -46.99 -23.88
N THR A 235 -4.80 -46.87 -22.61
CA THR A 235 -5.86 -47.66 -21.98
C THR A 235 -7.15 -46.85 -21.81
N TRP A 236 -7.04 -45.52 -21.80
CA TRP A 236 -8.16 -44.59 -21.67
C TRP A 236 -8.17 -43.60 -22.83
N TYR A 237 -9.35 -43.34 -23.40
CA TYR A 237 -9.52 -42.41 -24.50
C TYR A 237 -10.90 -41.75 -24.50
N LEU A 238 -10.95 -40.60 -25.15
CA LEU A 238 -12.19 -39.93 -25.56
C LEU A 238 -12.44 -40.21 -27.04
N ASP A 239 -13.69 -40.51 -27.38
CA ASP A 239 -14.19 -40.62 -28.75
C ASP A 239 -14.81 -39.30 -29.19
N ASP A 240 -14.88 -39.11 -30.52
CA ASP A 240 -15.54 -37.96 -31.15
C ASP A 240 -15.07 -36.60 -30.63
N VAL A 241 -13.75 -36.43 -30.46
CA VAL A 241 -13.12 -35.17 -30.06
C VAL A 241 -12.13 -34.67 -31.12
N ALA A 242 -11.87 -33.36 -31.13
CA ALA A 242 -10.81 -32.75 -31.92
C ALA A 242 -9.52 -32.65 -31.09
N LEU A 243 -8.37 -33.03 -31.68
CA LEU A 243 -7.06 -32.91 -31.03
C LEU A 243 -6.55 -31.47 -31.10
N VAL A 244 -6.14 -30.92 -29.96
CA VAL A 244 -5.46 -29.61 -29.90
C VAL A 244 -4.00 -29.84 -29.57
N THR A 245 -3.10 -29.29 -30.39
CA THR A 245 -1.66 -29.26 -30.11
C THR A 245 -1.24 -27.83 -29.84
N ILE A 246 -0.60 -27.61 -28.69
CA ILE A 246 -0.14 -26.30 -28.25
C ILE A 246 1.39 -26.37 -28.14
N GLU A 247 2.06 -25.48 -28.84
CA GLU A 247 3.53 -25.39 -28.86
C GLU A 247 3.94 -24.04 -28.30
N ASN A 248 5.06 -23.97 -27.59
CA ASN A 248 5.65 -22.75 -26.99
C ASN A 248 4.89 -22.12 -25.81
N PHE A 249 3.64 -22.49 -25.53
CA PHE A 249 2.91 -22.04 -24.34
C PHE A 249 3.08 -23.06 -23.20
N THR A 250 3.97 -22.77 -22.25
CA THR A 250 4.41 -23.74 -21.23
C THR A 250 4.09 -23.36 -19.81
N TYR A 251 3.87 -22.08 -19.50
CA TYR A 251 3.79 -21.60 -18.14
C TYR A 251 2.31 -21.50 -17.70
N PRO A 252 1.87 -22.32 -16.73
CA PRO A 252 0.48 -22.32 -16.29
C PRO A 252 0.21 -21.17 -15.33
N ASN A 253 -0.87 -20.43 -15.56
CA ASN A 253 -1.40 -19.44 -14.66
C ASN A 253 -2.87 -19.76 -14.41
N ILE A 254 -3.35 -19.58 -13.19
CA ILE A 254 -4.79 -19.72 -12.94
C ILE A 254 -5.41 -18.37 -13.26
N VAL A 255 -6.47 -18.36 -14.06
CA VAL A 255 -7.24 -17.16 -14.37
C VAL A 255 -8.66 -17.37 -13.90
N CYS A 256 -9.20 -16.41 -13.17
CA CYS A 256 -10.56 -16.46 -12.66
C CYS A 256 -11.31 -15.17 -12.97
N GLY A 257 -12.63 -15.29 -13.00
CA GLY A 257 -13.54 -14.17 -13.18
C GLY A 257 -14.94 -14.64 -13.53
N ALA A 258 -15.71 -13.76 -14.14
CA ALA A 258 -17.01 -14.11 -14.69
C ALA A 258 -16.77 -14.71 -16.08
N LEU A 259 -16.72 -16.03 -16.19
CA LEU A 259 -16.38 -16.73 -17.44
C LEU A 259 -17.62 -17.45 -18.00
N TYR A 260 -17.74 -17.49 -19.33
CA TYR A 260 -18.82 -18.24 -19.97
C TYR A 260 -18.66 -19.75 -19.70
N ASP A 261 -19.69 -20.36 -19.13
CA ASP A 261 -19.78 -21.79 -18.93
C ASP A 261 -20.58 -22.44 -20.08
N PRO A 262 -19.93 -23.23 -20.95
CA PRO A 262 -20.63 -23.91 -22.03
C PRO A 262 -21.62 -24.98 -21.54
N VAL A 263 -21.44 -25.51 -20.33
CA VAL A 263 -22.33 -26.53 -19.75
C VAL A 263 -23.62 -25.90 -19.24
N LEU A 264 -23.50 -24.77 -18.52
CA LEU A 264 -24.65 -24.03 -17.98
C LEU A 264 -25.29 -23.08 -19.00
N GLY A 265 -24.56 -22.72 -20.06
CA GLY A 265 -25.00 -21.77 -21.08
C GLY A 265 -25.11 -20.33 -20.57
N ASN A 266 -24.42 -20.00 -19.48
CA ASN A 266 -24.43 -18.67 -18.86
C ASN A 266 -23.02 -18.27 -18.40
N VAL A 267 -22.87 -17.02 -17.97
CA VAL A 267 -21.62 -16.54 -17.35
C VAL A 267 -21.71 -16.76 -15.84
N ALA A 268 -20.69 -17.38 -15.27
CA ALA A 268 -20.59 -17.67 -13.84
C ALA A 268 -19.16 -17.45 -13.34
N GLY A 269 -18.98 -17.38 -12.01
CA GLY A 269 -17.65 -17.43 -11.40
C GLY A 269 -16.98 -18.75 -11.76
N ARG A 270 -15.80 -18.69 -12.37
CA ARG A 270 -15.03 -19.87 -12.78
C ARG A 270 -13.55 -19.55 -12.83
N CYS A 271 -12.73 -20.56 -12.54
CA CYS A 271 -11.29 -20.55 -12.78
C CYS A 271 -10.89 -21.54 -13.88
N MET A 272 -9.87 -21.18 -14.65
CA MET A 272 -9.26 -22.00 -15.69
C MET A 272 -7.73 -21.86 -15.66
N LEU A 273 -7.03 -22.74 -16.37
CA LEU A 273 -5.59 -22.63 -16.59
C LEU A 273 -5.33 -21.88 -17.89
N ALA A 274 -4.60 -20.76 -17.81
CA ALA A 274 -4.05 -20.04 -18.94
C ALA A 274 -2.58 -20.39 -19.12
N PHE A 275 -2.23 -20.99 -20.27
CA PHE A 275 -0.85 -21.27 -20.62
C PHE A 275 -0.25 -20.11 -21.41
N THR A 276 0.83 -19.53 -20.91
CA THR A 276 1.58 -18.42 -21.52
C THR A 276 2.93 -18.89 -22.07
N GLU A 277 3.53 -18.13 -22.98
CA GLU A 277 4.87 -18.41 -23.51
C GLU A 277 5.98 -18.08 -22.50
N LYS A 278 5.70 -17.20 -21.53
CA LYS A 278 6.63 -16.74 -20.50
C LYS A 278 5.98 -16.76 -19.12
N PRO A 279 6.77 -16.88 -18.04
CA PRO A 279 6.23 -16.80 -16.69
C PRO A 279 5.74 -15.38 -16.37
N ILE A 280 4.62 -15.28 -15.65
CA ILE A 280 4.08 -14.01 -15.14
C ILE A 280 4.71 -13.75 -13.77
N LEU A 281 5.64 -12.78 -13.70
CA LEU A 281 6.39 -12.44 -12.48
C LEU A 281 6.00 -11.08 -11.91
N SER A 282 5.27 -10.27 -12.69
CA SER A 282 4.89 -8.90 -12.36
C SER A 282 3.65 -8.46 -13.14
N SER A 283 3.01 -7.36 -12.74
CA SER A 283 1.79 -6.87 -13.42
C SER A 283 2.04 -6.49 -14.87
N SER A 284 3.27 -6.13 -15.25
CA SER A 284 3.62 -5.86 -16.65
C SER A 284 3.68 -7.11 -17.52
N ASP A 285 3.84 -8.29 -16.91
CA ASP A 285 3.88 -9.56 -17.64
C ASP A 285 2.46 -10.10 -17.93
N LEU A 286 1.42 -9.48 -17.37
CA LEU A 286 0.02 -9.88 -17.63
C LEU A 286 -0.38 -9.70 -19.10
N ASP A 287 0.31 -8.86 -19.86
CA ASP A 287 0.10 -8.75 -21.31
C ASP A 287 0.47 -10.05 -22.05
N ASP A 288 1.32 -10.92 -21.47
CA ASP A 288 1.63 -12.24 -22.03
C ASP A 288 0.42 -13.22 -21.93
N LEU A 289 -0.67 -12.84 -21.24
CA LEU A 289 -1.93 -13.58 -21.27
C LEU A 289 -2.71 -13.35 -22.58
N ASP A 290 -2.39 -12.33 -23.37
CA ASP A 290 -3.06 -12.10 -24.65
C ASP A 290 -2.85 -13.28 -25.60
N GLY A 291 -3.93 -13.92 -26.05
CA GLY A 291 -3.86 -15.12 -26.89
C GLY A 291 -3.49 -16.41 -26.15
N ALA A 292 -3.25 -16.38 -24.83
CA ALA A 292 -2.94 -17.56 -24.04
C ALA A 292 -4.04 -18.62 -24.12
N PHE A 293 -3.65 -19.90 -24.06
CA PHE A 293 -4.55 -21.03 -24.22
C PHE A 293 -5.27 -21.33 -22.89
N LEU A 294 -6.61 -21.37 -22.93
CA LEU A 294 -7.44 -21.71 -21.78
C LEU A 294 -7.73 -23.20 -21.74
N ILE A 295 -7.42 -23.82 -20.61
CA ILE A 295 -7.65 -25.24 -20.33
C ILE A 295 -8.53 -25.36 -19.10
N GLU A 296 -9.56 -26.19 -19.20
CA GLU A 296 -10.41 -26.54 -18.07
C GLU A 296 -9.72 -27.61 -17.20
N PRO A 297 -9.41 -27.34 -15.92
CA PRO A 297 -8.70 -28.30 -15.07
C PRO A 297 -9.53 -29.56 -14.77
N GLN A 298 -10.85 -29.46 -14.78
CA GLN A 298 -11.76 -30.57 -14.47
C GLN A 298 -11.79 -31.65 -15.56
N ASP A 299 -11.39 -31.38 -16.81
CA ASP A 299 -11.44 -32.37 -17.89
C ASP A 299 -10.23 -32.31 -18.85
N GLY A 300 -9.34 -31.33 -18.68
CA GLY A 300 -8.19 -31.07 -19.53
C GLY A 300 -8.55 -30.59 -20.95
N SER A 301 -9.78 -30.13 -21.16
CA SER A 301 -10.27 -29.66 -22.46
C SER A 301 -9.83 -28.22 -22.75
N PHE A 302 -9.67 -27.92 -24.02
CA PHE A 302 -9.35 -26.59 -24.53
C PHE A 302 -10.62 -25.76 -24.68
N ARG A 303 -10.60 -24.55 -24.10
CA ARG A 303 -11.70 -23.59 -24.02
C ARG A 303 -11.49 -22.33 -24.87
N GLY A 304 -10.52 -22.34 -25.78
CA GLY A 304 -10.19 -21.20 -26.65
C GLY A 304 -9.01 -20.38 -26.13
N ASN A 305 -8.82 -19.18 -26.69
CA ASN A 305 -7.70 -18.30 -26.36
C ASN A 305 -8.20 -17.00 -25.72
N ILE A 306 -7.48 -16.47 -24.73
CA ILE A 306 -7.81 -15.18 -24.12
C ILE A 306 -7.80 -14.06 -25.18
N ASN A 307 -8.75 -13.13 -25.09
CA ASN A 307 -8.98 -12.00 -25.99
C ASN A 307 -9.29 -12.39 -27.45
N GLN A 308 -9.73 -13.62 -27.70
CA GLN A 308 -10.11 -14.10 -29.02
C GLN A 308 -11.59 -14.43 -29.09
N ILE A 309 -12.18 -14.28 -30.28
CA ILE A 309 -13.60 -14.55 -30.54
C ILE A 309 -13.97 -16.01 -30.22
N ASN A 310 -13.02 -16.94 -30.36
CA ASN A 310 -13.25 -18.36 -30.15
C ASN A 310 -13.55 -18.75 -28.69
N SER A 311 -13.03 -18.01 -27.71
CA SER A 311 -13.33 -18.21 -26.29
C SER A 311 -14.39 -17.22 -25.79
N ASN A 312 -14.45 -16.02 -26.39
CA ASN A 312 -15.19 -14.89 -25.86
C ASN A 312 -14.83 -14.56 -24.39
N VAL A 313 -13.60 -14.88 -23.98
CA VAL A 313 -13.03 -14.60 -22.66
C VAL A 313 -11.99 -13.51 -22.79
N PHE A 314 -12.18 -12.40 -22.08
CA PHE A 314 -11.31 -11.21 -22.21
C PHE A 314 -10.58 -10.88 -20.92
N LEU A 315 -9.31 -10.50 -21.02
CA LEU A 315 -8.57 -9.96 -19.89
C LEU A 315 -9.07 -8.54 -19.56
N LEU A 316 -9.33 -8.27 -18.28
CA LEU A 316 -9.65 -6.91 -17.86
C LEU A 316 -8.42 -5.99 -18.00
N THR A 317 -8.66 -4.86 -18.64
CA THR A 317 -7.72 -3.76 -18.85
C THR A 317 -8.48 -2.46 -18.62
N ASN A 318 -7.76 -1.34 -18.59
CA ASN A 318 -8.39 -0.01 -18.54
C ASN A 318 -9.29 0.33 -19.75
N LYS A 319 -9.27 -0.48 -20.82
CA LYS A 319 -10.14 -0.33 -21.99
C LYS A 319 -11.34 -1.28 -21.95
N THR A 320 -11.11 -2.53 -21.54
CA THR A 320 -12.12 -3.60 -21.60
C THR A 320 -13.08 -3.58 -20.42
N TYR A 321 -12.69 -3.05 -19.26
CA TYR A 321 -13.54 -3.09 -18.05
C TYR A 321 -14.81 -2.24 -18.11
N THR A 322 -14.89 -1.29 -19.05
CA THR A 322 -16.04 -0.42 -19.31
C THR A 322 -16.86 -0.85 -20.52
N ASP A 323 -16.49 -1.93 -21.19
CA ASP A 323 -17.20 -2.43 -22.36
C ASP A 323 -18.31 -3.40 -21.94
N ASP A 324 -19.54 -2.89 -21.88
CA ASP A 324 -20.73 -3.68 -21.50
C ASP A 324 -21.05 -4.81 -22.50
N SER A 325 -20.41 -4.85 -23.68
CA SER A 325 -20.57 -5.98 -24.62
C SER A 325 -19.74 -7.21 -24.22
N ILE A 326 -18.74 -7.02 -23.35
CA ILE A 326 -17.91 -8.10 -22.82
C ILE A 326 -18.65 -8.75 -21.66
N LEU A 327 -19.23 -9.92 -21.91
CA LEU A 327 -19.96 -10.68 -20.90
C LEU A 327 -19.06 -11.62 -20.10
N SER A 328 -17.88 -11.99 -20.62
CA SER A 328 -17.00 -12.96 -20.00
C SER A 328 -15.57 -12.41 -19.90
N TRP A 329 -15.08 -12.26 -18.67
CA TRP A 329 -13.83 -11.58 -18.37
C TRP A 329 -13.03 -12.23 -17.25
N ILE A 330 -11.71 -12.04 -17.32
CA ILE A 330 -10.74 -12.40 -16.29
C ILE A 330 -10.42 -11.16 -15.47
N ASP A 331 -10.69 -11.21 -14.17
CA ASP A 331 -10.40 -10.13 -13.22
C ASP A 331 -9.44 -10.55 -12.11
N SER A 332 -9.04 -11.82 -12.05
CA SER A 332 -7.98 -12.29 -11.17
C SER A 332 -7.07 -13.34 -11.82
N VAL A 333 -5.81 -13.34 -11.41
CA VAL A 333 -4.77 -14.25 -11.90
C VAL A 333 -3.94 -14.74 -10.72
N ILE A 334 -3.68 -16.05 -10.62
CA ILE A 334 -2.77 -16.64 -9.63
C ILE A 334 -1.55 -17.21 -10.38
N SER A 335 -0.39 -16.56 -10.20
CA SER A 335 0.89 -17.04 -10.75
C SER A 335 1.61 -17.94 -9.75
N ASP A 336 2.86 -18.29 -10.02
CA ASP A 336 3.66 -19.12 -9.08
C ASP A 336 4.08 -18.35 -7.82
N SER A 337 4.05 -17.03 -7.87
CA SER A 337 4.63 -16.19 -6.82
C SER A 337 3.73 -15.06 -6.33
N ASP A 338 2.62 -14.76 -7.01
CA ASP A 338 1.76 -13.63 -6.65
C ASP A 338 0.29 -13.90 -7.05
N TYR A 339 -0.58 -13.05 -6.52
CA TYR A 339 -2.00 -12.96 -6.86
C TYR A 339 -2.29 -11.57 -7.42
N TYR A 340 -2.85 -11.53 -8.62
CA TYR A 340 -3.18 -10.31 -9.34
C TYR A 340 -4.69 -10.15 -9.32
N LEU A 341 -5.17 -9.00 -8.89
CA LEU A 341 -6.59 -8.65 -8.86
C LEU A 341 -6.81 -7.33 -9.59
N PHE A 342 -7.71 -7.31 -10.58
CA PHE A 342 -8.03 -6.09 -11.29
C PHE A 342 -8.95 -5.19 -10.46
N SER A 343 -8.47 -4.00 -10.12
CA SER A 343 -9.28 -3.00 -9.45
C SER A 343 -10.03 -2.13 -10.45
N ARG A 344 -11.36 -2.24 -10.47
CA ARG A 344 -12.22 -1.33 -11.25
C ARG A 344 -12.12 0.13 -10.77
N THR A 345 -11.81 0.35 -9.49
CA THR A 345 -11.63 1.69 -8.91
C THR A 345 -10.41 2.40 -9.48
N TYR A 346 -9.29 1.68 -9.63
CA TYR A 346 -8.04 2.23 -10.14
C TYR A 346 -7.82 1.94 -11.63
N ALA A 347 -8.69 1.15 -12.25
CA ALA A 347 -8.54 0.61 -13.60
C ALA A 347 -7.16 -0.04 -13.83
N SER A 348 -6.67 -0.77 -12.82
CA SER A 348 -5.31 -1.33 -12.80
C SER A 348 -5.26 -2.65 -12.03
N TRP A 349 -4.29 -3.49 -12.39
CA TRP A 349 -3.96 -4.71 -11.66
C TRP A 349 -3.22 -4.39 -10.36
N LEU A 350 -3.73 -4.92 -9.24
CA LEU A 350 -3.15 -4.84 -7.91
C LEU A 350 -2.55 -6.20 -7.55
N THR A 351 -1.41 -6.20 -6.86
CA THR A 351 -0.73 -7.44 -6.45
C THR A 351 -0.19 -7.34 -5.04
N TYR A 352 0.01 -8.48 -4.39
CA TYR A 352 0.60 -8.51 -3.04
C TYR A 352 2.01 -7.93 -3.03
N ASP A 353 2.85 -8.23 -4.03
CA ASP A 353 4.19 -7.64 -4.15
C ASP A 353 4.14 -6.11 -4.29
N SER A 354 3.19 -5.58 -5.09
CA SER A 354 3.03 -4.13 -5.25
C SER A 354 2.62 -3.45 -3.94
N PHE A 355 1.77 -4.10 -3.14
CA PHE A 355 1.36 -3.59 -1.82
C PHE A 355 2.51 -3.63 -0.82
N ASP A 356 3.31 -4.69 -0.78
CA ASP A 356 4.48 -4.76 0.12
C ASP A 356 5.46 -3.61 -0.16
N LYS A 357 5.76 -3.35 -1.44
CA LYS A 357 6.62 -2.23 -1.87
C LYS A 357 6.06 -0.87 -1.42
N GLN A 358 4.76 -0.62 -1.64
CA GLN A 358 4.12 0.63 -1.20
C GLN A 358 4.16 0.79 0.32
N LEU A 359 3.93 -0.29 1.08
CA LEU A 359 4.03 -0.27 2.53
C LEU A 359 5.46 0.04 3.00
N GLN A 360 6.49 -0.48 2.35
CA GLN A 360 7.88 -0.15 2.66
C GLN A 360 8.17 1.33 2.41
N GLU A 361 7.72 1.89 1.29
CA GLU A 361 7.89 3.31 0.99
C GLU A 361 7.20 4.22 2.01
N GLN A 362 5.95 3.90 2.39
CA GLN A 362 5.22 4.68 3.39
C GLN A 362 5.89 4.60 4.77
N LYS A 363 6.38 3.43 5.15
CA LYS A 363 7.14 3.24 6.38
C LYS A 363 8.40 4.09 6.44
N ILE A 364 9.12 4.25 5.32
CA ILE A 364 10.29 5.13 5.23
C ILE A 364 9.87 6.59 5.40
N LYS A 365 8.83 7.04 4.65
CA LYS A 365 8.32 8.43 4.75
C LYS A 365 7.89 8.80 6.16
N ILE A 366 7.20 7.89 6.86
CA ILE A 366 6.77 8.11 8.25
C ILE A 366 7.99 8.26 9.17
N LYS A 367 9.00 7.38 9.03
CA LYS A 367 10.23 7.46 9.82
C LYS A 367 10.96 8.78 9.59
N ASP A 368 11.08 9.21 8.34
CA ASP A 368 11.78 10.44 7.96
C ASP A 368 11.04 11.70 8.46
N ALA A 369 9.71 11.64 8.62
CA ALA A 369 8.91 12.75 9.13
C ALA A 369 9.00 12.96 10.66
N ILE A 370 9.54 11.98 11.40
CA ILE A 370 9.61 11.98 12.88
C ILE A 370 11.05 12.24 13.37
N ILE A 371 12.05 12.13 12.48
CA ILE A 371 13.45 12.48 12.75
C ILE A 371 13.63 13.98 12.52
#